data_AF-R6TAR5-F1
#
_entry.id   AF-R6TAR5-F1
#
_cell.length_a   1.000
_cell.length_b   1.000
_cell.length_c   1.000
_cell.angle_alpha   90.00
_cell.angle_beta   90.00
_cell.angle_gamma   90.00
#
_symmetry.space_group_name_H-M   'P 1'
#
loop_
_entity.id
_entity.type
_entity.pdbx_description
1 polymer ?
#
loop_
_entity_poly.entity_id
_entity_poly.type
_entity_poly.pdbx_seq_one_letter_code
_entity_poly.pdbx_strand_id
1 'polypeptide(L)'
;MTELPYNVNKARLIEKIAELHKDKKIDGITDLRDETSREGMRIVVELRRDVNPSVVLNLLFKHTQLQDTFGVINLALVNGEPKVLNLYDLLNYYLIHQKDVVTRRTKFDLDKAEARAHIVEGLIIAQDNIDEVISIIRSSQTTQQAKTRLMERFGLSDEQSQAIVDMRLKALTGLEREKLEAEYKELMAQIAQLKAILADEKKLLGVIREEIIAIADKYGDDRKTEIGYDEYDMSMEDLIPETNTVITMTKVGYIKRMSTDNFKAQHRGGKGIKGMETIEDDYIVEMLMTTSHHYLMFFTNTGRVYRIKAYEIPEASRTSRGTAIINLIPLQPDEKITAMIPIKEYEDDKYLFMATRNGIVKKTPIKDYENIRKNGLAAINLREDDKLIEVKVTDNSEDILLFTKFGQCIRFKETDVRSTGRTTMGVIGMNLAPNDVIIAMQTASMGEAVLLVSSNGLGKRTRIDEFTTQNRGGKGVKCYKITEKSGNLVGVKSVENDDELMLITTEGIIIRIQVSDVTVLGRITTGVKLINLKEGVSVASIAKVVEDKTLMPPEEAKEETDESENSDEDSAENNNSHAEAIENNTEA
;
A
#
# COMPACT_ATOMS: atom_id res chain seq x y z
N MET A 1 20.97 17.33 12.07
CA MET A 1 19.77 17.22 12.92
C MET A 1 19.48 18.58 13.51
N THR A 2 18.25 19.08 13.34
CA THR A 2 17.82 20.44 13.70
C THR A 2 16.87 20.49 14.90
N GLU A 3 16.27 19.35 15.25
CA GLU A 3 15.35 19.20 16.37
C GLU A 3 15.51 17.82 17.02
N LEU A 4 14.91 17.65 18.20
CA LEU A 4 14.93 16.42 18.98
C LEU A 4 13.51 16.07 19.45
N PRO A 5 13.21 14.78 19.65
CA PRO A 5 11.93 14.38 20.21
C PRO A 5 11.70 14.98 21.60
N TYR A 6 10.42 15.05 21.98
CA TYR A 6 9.99 15.62 23.24
C TYR A 6 10.69 14.95 24.43
N ASN A 7 11.22 15.77 25.35
CA ASN A 7 11.90 15.34 26.57
C ASN A 7 13.20 14.53 26.37
N VAL A 8 13.84 14.61 25.19
CA VAL A 8 15.14 13.99 24.93
C VAL A 8 16.29 14.92 25.30
N ASN A 9 17.26 14.41 26.08
CA ASN A 9 18.45 15.17 26.45
C ASN A 9 19.51 15.08 25.34
N LYS A 10 19.87 16.24 24.76
CA LYS A 10 20.87 16.35 23.70
C LYS A 10 22.22 15.70 24.05
N ALA A 11 22.76 15.99 25.23
CA ALA A 11 24.09 15.51 25.62
C ALA A 11 24.11 13.98 25.75
N ARG A 12 23.07 13.40 26.35
CA ARG A 12 22.93 11.94 26.45
C ARG A 12 22.74 11.27 25.10
N LEU A 13 22.03 11.91 24.17
CA LEU A 13 21.88 11.38 22.82
C LEU A 13 23.22 11.32 22.08
N ILE A 14 24.01 12.40 22.14
CA ILE A 14 25.35 12.47 21.52
C ILE A 14 26.27 11.40 22.12
N GLU A 15 26.28 11.27 23.45
CA GLU A 15 27.03 10.22 24.15
C GLU A 15 26.61 8.82 23.69
N LYS A 16 25.31 8.58 23.52
CA LYS A 16 24.79 7.29 23.07
C LYS A 16 25.21 6.97 21.63
N ILE A 17 25.19 7.94 20.73
CA ILE A 17 25.65 7.77 19.34
C ILE A 17 27.13 7.40 19.31
N ALA A 18 27.95 8.09 20.12
CA ALA A 18 29.38 7.79 20.23
C ALA A 18 29.65 6.37 20.77
N GLU A 19 28.87 5.92 21.75
CA GLU A 19 28.93 4.54 22.27
C GLU A 19 28.57 3.51 21.19
N LEU A 20 27.47 3.73 20.44
CA LEU A 20 27.02 2.82 19.38
C LEU A 20 28.03 2.70 18.23
N HIS A 21 28.72 3.79 17.92
CA HIS A 21 29.82 3.78 16.95
C HIS A 21 31.01 2.95 17.47
N LYS A 22 31.41 3.18 18.73
CA LYS A 22 32.51 2.45 19.38
C LYS A 22 32.26 0.94 19.45
N ASP A 23 31.01 0.55 19.73
CA ASP A 23 30.56 -0.85 19.79
C ASP A 23 30.35 -1.49 18.41
N LYS A 24 30.62 -0.75 17.32
CA LYS A 24 30.38 -1.17 15.92
C LYS A 24 28.94 -1.59 15.63
N LYS A 25 27.98 -1.09 16.42
CA LYS A 25 26.54 -1.25 16.13
C LYS A 25 26.09 -0.31 15.01
N ILE A 26 26.73 0.86 14.91
CA ILE A 26 26.57 1.80 13.80
C ILE A 26 27.95 2.05 13.21
N ASP A 27 28.24 1.41 12.07
CA ASP A 27 29.47 1.67 11.31
C ASP A 27 29.24 2.81 10.30
N GLY A 28 30.31 3.51 9.94
CA GLY A 28 30.29 4.54 8.91
C GLY A 28 30.25 5.99 9.41
N ILE A 29 30.13 6.22 10.72
CA ILE A 29 30.26 7.57 11.31
C ILE A 29 31.75 7.91 11.38
N THR A 30 32.15 9.06 10.85
CA THR A 30 33.54 9.57 10.86
C THR A 30 33.74 10.61 11.97
N ASP A 31 32.78 11.51 12.14
CA ASP A 31 32.82 12.57 13.15
C ASP A 31 31.41 12.90 13.66
N LEU A 32 31.32 13.45 14.87
CA LEU A 32 30.08 13.86 15.53
C LEU A 32 30.30 15.19 16.24
N ARG A 33 29.67 16.26 15.74
CA ARG A 33 29.83 17.64 16.24
C ARG A 33 28.52 18.27 16.67
N ASP A 34 28.57 19.05 17.74
CA ASP A 34 27.47 19.90 18.19
C ASP A 34 27.76 21.35 17.79
N GLU A 35 27.00 21.85 16.82
CA GLU A 35 27.08 23.22 16.28
C GLU A 35 25.91 24.09 16.76
N THR A 36 25.30 23.74 17.91
CA THR A 36 24.18 24.49 18.49
C THR A 36 24.60 25.91 18.86
N SER A 37 23.81 26.89 18.42
CA SER A 37 24.02 28.32 18.69
C SER A 37 22.75 28.99 19.23
N ARG A 38 22.77 30.32 19.36
CA ARG A 38 21.57 31.11 19.69
C ARG A 38 20.53 31.11 18.56
N GLU A 39 20.94 30.81 17.33
CA GLU A 39 20.07 30.78 16.14
C GLU A 39 19.29 29.46 16.03
N GLY A 40 19.76 28.39 16.69
CA GLY A 40 19.07 27.11 16.69
C GLY A 40 19.95 25.94 17.14
N MET A 41 19.31 24.79 17.32
CA MET A 41 19.99 23.54 17.59
C MET A 41 20.52 22.94 16.28
N ARG A 42 21.78 22.49 16.28
CA ARG A 42 22.36 21.79 15.13
C ARG A 42 23.35 20.73 15.61
N ILE A 43 23.05 19.48 15.31
CA ILE A 43 23.96 18.34 15.51
C ILE A 43 24.36 17.81 14.13
N VAL A 44 25.66 17.68 13.90
CA VAL A 44 26.26 17.24 12.64
C VAL A 44 26.88 15.88 12.84
N VAL A 45 26.45 14.90 12.05
CA VAL A 45 27.03 13.56 11.98
C VAL A 45 27.71 13.43 10.62
N GLU A 46 29.04 13.33 10.60
CA GLU A 46 29.78 13.13 9.35
C GLU A 46 29.89 11.64 9.06
N LEU A 47 29.63 11.27 7.81
CA LEU A 47 29.65 9.88 7.36
C LEU A 47 30.82 9.63 6.40
N ARG A 48 31.28 8.37 6.38
CA ARG A 48 32.28 7.88 5.44
C ARG A 48 31.68 7.79 4.03
N ARG A 49 32.47 8.06 2.98
CA ARG A 49 31.98 8.22 1.60
C ARG A 49 31.34 6.97 0.97
N ASP A 50 31.66 5.78 1.48
CA ASP A 50 31.17 4.47 1.03
C ASP A 50 29.82 4.07 1.65
N VAL A 51 29.30 4.86 2.59
CA VAL A 51 28.13 4.49 3.40
C VAL A 51 26.90 5.27 2.95
N ASN A 52 25.78 4.56 2.79
CA ASN A 52 24.50 5.17 2.46
C ASN A 52 23.95 5.95 3.70
N PRO A 53 23.75 7.28 3.62
CA PRO A 53 23.26 8.08 4.74
C PRO A 53 21.92 7.62 5.32
N SER A 54 21.02 7.11 4.48
CA SER A 54 19.70 6.64 4.90
C SER A 54 19.78 5.39 5.79
N VAL A 55 20.74 4.49 5.53
CA VAL A 55 20.99 3.31 6.38
C VAL A 55 21.41 3.74 7.78
N VAL A 56 22.33 4.70 7.87
CA VAL A 56 22.84 5.20 9.15
C VAL A 56 21.74 5.92 9.92
N LEU A 57 20.92 6.73 9.22
CA LEU A 57 19.77 7.40 9.82
C LEU A 57 18.78 6.40 10.45
N ASN A 58 18.45 5.31 9.75
CA ASN A 58 17.55 4.28 10.28
C ASN A 58 18.14 3.53 11.47
N LEU A 59 19.44 3.23 11.43
CA LEU A 59 20.14 2.64 12.57
C LEU A 59 20.13 3.59 13.78
N LEU A 60 20.27 4.90 13.55
CA LEU A 60 20.13 5.91 14.58
C LEU A 60 18.71 5.92 15.16
N PHE A 61 17.66 5.92 14.33
CA PHE A 61 16.28 5.82 14.83
C PHE A 61 16.05 4.56 15.67
N LYS A 62 16.55 3.41 15.21
CA LYS A 62 16.37 2.11 15.87
C LYS A 62 17.11 1.96 17.21
N HIS A 63 18.28 2.58 17.33
CA HIS A 63 19.18 2.37 18.47
C HIS A 63 19.34 3.58 19.39
N THR A 64 18.71 4.71 19.07
CA THR A 64 18.78 5.94 19.86
C THR A 64 17.38 6.47 20.18
N GLN A 65 17.30 7.50 21.02
CA GLN A 65 16.04 8.16 21.39
C GLN A 65 15.55 9.16 20.34
N LEU A 66 16.04 9.08 19.10
CA LEU A 66 15.51 9.90 18.00
C LEU A 66 14.14 9.43 17.52
N GLN A 67 13.81 8.18 17.79
CA GLN A 67 12.47 7.64 17.67
C GLN A 67 12.14 7.00 19.02
N ASP A 68 11.05 7.42 19.64
CA ASP A 68 10.60 6.90 20.93
C ASP A 68 9.09 6.76 20.94
N THR A 69 8.60 5.82 21.75
CA THR A 69 7.18 5.61 21.94
C THR A 69 6.68 6.47 23.08
N PHE A 70 5.61 7.22 22.87
CA PHE A 70 4.96 8.00 23.94
C PHE A 70 3.65 7.34 24.37
N GLY A 71 3.60 6.86 25.62
CA GLY A 71 2.41 6.25 26.19
C GLY A 71 1.38 7.31 26.58
N VAL A 72 0.26 7.38 25.85
CA VAL A 72 -0.82 8.33 26.13
C VAL A 72 -1.90 7.68 26.99
N ILE A 73 -2.19 8.26 28.16
CA ILE A 73 -3.35 7.91 28.99
C ILE A 73 -4.06 9.16 29.50
N ASN A 74 -5.33 9.29 29.17
CA ASN A 74 -6.18 10.39 29.61
C ASN A 74 -6.88 10.01 30.92
N LEU A 75 -6.16 10.06 32.04
CA LEU A 75 -6.70 9.79 33.37
C LEU A 75 -7.01 11.11 34.10
N ALA A 76 -8.25 11.30 34.52
CA ALA A 76 -8.68 12.51 35.22
C ALA A 76 -9.65 12.20 36.38
N LEU A 77 -9.87 13.18 37.27
CA LEU A 77 -10.86 13.07 38.33
C LEU A 77 -12.23 13.55 37.84
N VAL A 78 -13.22 12.67 37.88
CA VAL A 78 -14.62 13.00 37.62
C VAL A 78 -15.38 12.82 38.93
N ASN A 79 -15.91 13.92 39.48
CA ASN A 79 -16.59 13.93 40.78
C ASN A 79 -15.76 13.32 41.93
N GLY A 80 -14.43 13.55 41.91
CA GLY A 80 -13.51 13.04 42.92
C GLY A 80 -13.01 11.62 42.69
N GLU A 81 -13.46 10.93 41.63
CA GLU A 81 -13.03 9.58 41.29
C GLU A 81 -12.12 9.55 40.05
N PRO A 82 -11.02 8.78 40.06
CA PRO A 82 -10.14 8.63 38.90
C PRO A 82 -10.83 7.81 37.81
N LYS A 83 -10.95 8.38 36.60
CA LYS A 83 -11.52 7.74 35.42
C LYS A 83 -10.65 7.97 34.19
N VAL A 84 -10.53 6.93 33.37
CA VAL A 84 -9.92 7.03 32.04
C VAL A 84 -10.97 7.54 31.06
N LEU A 85 -10.65 8.62 30.36
CA LEU A 85 -11.58 9.34 29.49
C LEU A 85 -11.10 9.31 28.05
N ASN A 86 -12.01 9.18 27.10
CA ASN A 86 -11.69 9.45 25.70
C ASN A 86 -11.74 10.96 25.41
N LEU A 87 -11.36 11.38 24.20
CA LEU A 87 -11.38 12.80 23.81
C LEU A 87 -12.79 13.41 23.88
N TYR A 88 -13.81 12.65 23.49
CA TYR A 88 -15.20 13.09 23.54
C TYR A 88 -15.64 13.39 24.97
N ASP A 89 -15.33 12.49 25.91
CA ASP A 89 -15.68 12.65 27.32
C ASP A 89 -15.00 13.89 27.93
N LEU A 90 -13.70 14.10 27.63
CA LEU A 90 -12.96 15.28 28.09
C LEU A 90 -13.61 16.58 27.62
N LEU A 91 -13.92 16.68 26.33
CA LEU A 91 -14.57 17.86 25.75
C LEU A 91 -15.97 18.06 26.33
N ASN A 92 -16.73 16.98 26.52
CA ASN A 92 -18.07 17.04 27.09
C ASN A 92 -18.05 17.53 28.54
N TYR A 93 -17.17 17.00 29.39
CA TYR A 93 -17.03 17.47 30.77
C TYR A 93 -16.59 18.94 30.84
N TYR A 94 -15.69 19.37 29.94
CA TYR A 94 -15.32 20.78 29.83
C TYR A 94 -16.52 21.66 29.48
N LEU A 95 -17.36 21.24 28.52
CA LEU A 95 -18.57 21.98 28.14
C LEU A 95 -19.60 22.03 29.28
N ILE A 96 -19.77 20.95 30.03
CA ILE A 96 -20.66 20.92 31.21
C ILE A 96 -20.18 21.94 32.26
N HIS A 97 -18.87 21.98 32.53
CA HIS A 97 -18.29 22.97 33.42
C HIS A 97 -18.51 24.40 32.91
N GLN A 98 -18.31 24.66 31.61
CA GLN A 98 -18.57 25.98 31.02
C GLN A 98 -20.03 26.39 31.14
N LYS A 99 -20.99 25.46 30.94
CA LYS A 99 -22.42 25.74 31.16
C LYS A 99 -22.69 26.19 32.59
N ASP A 100 -22.13 25.53 33.59
CA ASP A 100 -22.32 25.92 35.00
C ASP A 100 -21.73 27.32 35.27
N VAL A 101 -20.48 27.56 34.85
CA VAL A 101 -19.80 28.85 35.04
C VAL A 101 -20.58 29.99 34.38
N VAL A 102 -20.96 29.84 33.11
CA VAL A 102 -21.71 30.87 32.37
C VAL A 102 -23.10 31.07 32.96
N THR A 103 -23.79 30.01 33.40
CA THR A 103 -25.08 30.13 34.08
C THR A 103 -24.95 30.96 35.37
N ARG A 104 -23.95 30.65 36.21
CA ARG A 104 -23.73 31.37 37.47
C ARG A 104 -23.38 32.83 37.24
N ARG A 105 -22.52 33.12 36.26
CA ARG A 105 -22.16 34.49 35.87
C ARG A 105 -23.39 35.26 35.38
N THR A 106 -24.17 34.66 34.47
CA THR A 106 -25.37 35.28 33.90
C THR A 106 -26.43 35.57 34.97
N LYS A 107 -26.60 34.67 35.96
CA LYS A 107 -27.48 34.90 37.12
C LYS A 107 -26.99 36.07 37.97
N PHE A 108 -25.69 36.12 38.27
CA PHE A 108 -25.11 37.22 39.03
C PHE A 108 -25.31 38.57 38.34
N ASP A 109 -25.10 38.63 37.03
CA ASP A 109 -25.32 39.85 36.24
C ASP A 109 -26.80 40.22 36.16
N LEU A 110 -27.70 39.22 36.08
CA LEU A 110 -29.14 39.43 36.10
C LEU A 110 -29.60 40.03 37.43
N ASP A 111 -29.22 39.41 38.55
CA ASP A 111 -29.59 39.87 39.90
C ASP A 111 -29.12 41.31 40.12
N LYS A 112 -27.90 41.64 39.64
CA LYS A 112 -27.35 43.00 39.71
C LYS A 112 -28.12 44.00 38.84
N ALA A 113 -28.49 43.60 37.63
CA ALA A 113 -29.25 44.45 36.72
C ALA A 113 -30.68 44.69 37.23
N GLU A 114 -31.35 43.66 37.77
CA GLU A 114 -32.69 43.76 38.37
C GLU A 114 -32.69 44.65 39.60
N ALA A 115 -31.71 44.48 40.50
CA ALA A 115 -31.57 45.35 41.67
C ALA A 115 -31.37 46.82 41.25
N ARG A 116 -30.56 47.08 40.21
CA ARG A 116 -30.36 48.44 39.71
C ARG A 116 -31.62 49.00 39.03
N ALA A 117 -32.29 48.23 38.19
CA ALA A 117 -33.51 48.64 37.50
C ALA A 117 -34.63 48.99 38.49
N HIS A 118 -34.77 48.20 39.56
CA HIS A 118 -35.71 48.45 40.64
C HIS A 118 -35.45 49.82 41.32
N ILE A 119 -34.20 50.17 41.61
CA ILE A 119 -33.88 51.50 42.15
C ILE A 119 -34.20 52.62 41.16
N VAL A 120 -33.80 52.47 39.89
CA VAL A 120 -34.02 53.49 38.85
C VAL A 120 -35.51 53.72 38.62
N GLU A 121 -36.33 52.68 38.61
CA GLU A 121 -37.79 52.78 38.53
C GLU A 121 -38.38 53.65 39.65
N GLY A 122 -37.93 53.44 40.90
CA GLY A 122 -38.35 54.25 42.04
C GLY A 122 -37.96 55.72 41.88
N LEU A 123 -36.75 55.99 41.35
CA LEU A 123 -36.29 57.36 41.08
C LEU A 123 -37.10 58.06 39.97
N ILE A 124 -37.50 57.34 38.93
CA ILE A 124 -38.37 57.87 37.87
C ILE A 124 -39.76 58.22 38.43
N ILE A 125 -40.37 57.31 39.20
CA ILE A 125 -41.66 57.56 39.88
C ILE A 125 -41.57 58.81 40.76
N ALA A 126 -40.45 58.97 41.48
CA ALA A 126 -40.23 60.14 42.33
C ALA A 126 -40.06 61.43 41.53
N GLN A 127 -39.39 61.41 40.38
CA GLN A 127 -39.26 62.58 39.51
C GLN A 127 -40.59 62.99 38.87
N ASP A 128 -41.44 62.03 38.50
CA ASP A 128 -42.77 62.31 37.94
C ASP A 128 -43.72 62.95 38.96
N ASN A 129 -43.51 62.70 40.25
CA ASN A 129 -44.36 63.17 41.34
C ASN A 129 -43.58 64.07 42.32
N ILE A 130 -42.64 64.88 41.83
CA ILE A 130 -41.62 65.54 42.66
C ILE A 130 -42.20 66.48 43.73
N ASP A 131 -43.26 67.23 43.41
CA ASP A 131 -43.86 68.17 44.37
C ASP A 131 -44.49 67.42 45.56
N GLU A 132 -45.12 66.27 45.29
CA GLU A 132 -45.72 65.42 46.31
C GLU A 132 -44.65 64.72 47.16
N VAL A 133 -43.57 64.24 46.53
CA VAL A 133 -42.41 63.66 47.22
C VAL A 133 -41.75 64.69 48.15
N ILE A 134 -41.51 65.91 47.67
CA ILE A 134 -40.94 67.00 48.49
C ILE A 134 -41.87 67.36 49.66
N SER A 135 -43.19 67.39 49.43
CA SER A 135 -44.18 67.63 50.49
C SER A 135 -44.14 66.55 51.58
N ILE A 136 -44.07 65.27 51.19
CA ILE A 136 -43.95 64.14 52.12
C ILE A 136 -42.65 64.22 52.91
N ILE A 137 -41.51 64.48 52.25
CA ILE A 137 -40.21 64.58 52.91
C ILE A 137 -40.17 65.77 53.89
N ARG A 138 -40.65 66.94 53.47
CA ARG A 138 -40.62 68.18 54.29
C ARG A 138 -41.56 68.12 55.50
N SER A 139 -42.68 67.41 55.38
CA SER A 139 -43.66 67.24 56.47
C SER A 139 -43.31 66.10 57.45
N SER A 140 -42.30 65.30 57.15
CA SER A 140 -41.88 64.17 58.00
C SER A 140 -40.78 64.61 58.98
N GLN A 141 -40.83 64.16 60.23
CA GLN A 141 -39.85 64.57 61.25
C GLN A 141 -38.53 63.77 61.18
N THR A 142 -38.56 62.57 60.60
CA THR A 142 -37.37 61.71 60.46
C THR A 142 -37.32 61.08 59.07
N THR A 143 -36.11 60.68 58.65
CA THR A 143 -35.91 59.94 57.39
C THR A 143 -36.70 58.64 57.35
N GLN A 144 -36.77 57.93 58.48
CA GLN A 144 -37.56 56.70 58.60
C GLN A 144 -39.05 56.96 58.36
N GLN A 145 -39.61 58.05 58.92
CA GLN A 145 -41.01 58.43 58.67
C GLN A 145 -41.25 58.81 57.20
N ALA A 146 -40.32 59.53 56.58
CA ALA A 146 -40.41 59.86 55.16
C ALA A 146 -40.42 58.61 54.28
N LYS A 147 -39.53 57.63 54.55
CA LYS A 147 -39.50 56.35 53.84
C LYS A 147 -40.81 55.59 53.97
N THR A 148 -41.33 55.39 55.18
CA THR A 148 -42.60 54.67 55.39
C THR A 148 -43.76 55.31 54.63
N ARG A 149 -43.85 56.64 54.62
CA ARG A 149 -44.90 57.37 53.89
C ARG A 149 -44.73 57.29 52.38
N LEU A 150 -43.49 57.31 51.87
CA LEU A 150 -43.22 57.12 50.44
C LEU A 150 -43.57 55.69 49.98
N MET A 151 -43.26 54.68 50.79
CA MET A 151 -43.65 53.29 50.54
C MET A 151 -45.18 53.13 50.49
N GLU A 152 -45.89 53.65 51.50
CA GLU A 152 -47.36 53.55 51.57
C GLU A 152 -48.06 54.29 50.42
N ARG A 153 -47.53 55.45 50.03
CA ARG A 153 -48.16 56.31 49.01
C ARG A 153 -47.94 55.81 47.59
N PHE A 154 -46.71 55.44 47.26
CA PHE A 154 -46.30 55.12 45.89
C PHE A 154 -46.05 53.61 45.68
N GLY A 155 -46.27 52.77 46.69
CA GLY A 155 -46.02 51.32 46.62
C GLY A 155 -44.55 50.96 46.47
N LEU A 156 -43.64 51.83 46.92
CA LEU A 156 -42.20 51.68 46.78
C LEU A 156 -41.65 50.68 47.81
N SER A 157 -40.51 50.06 47.50
CA SER A 157 -39.74 49.27 48.46
C SER A 157 -38.92 50.15 49.41
N ASP A 158 -38.36 49.53 50.47
CA ASP A 158 -37.49 50.23 51.41
C ASP A 158 -36.20 50.74 50.73
N GLU A 159 -35.64 49.97 49.79
CA GLU A 159 -34.43 50.33 49.04
C GLU A 159 -34.69 51.48 48.06
N GLN A 160 -35.82 51.45 47.33
CA GLN A 160 -36.23 52.56 46.46
C GLN A 160 -36.48 53.83 47.28
N SER A 161 -37.19 53.72 48.40
CA SER A 161 -37.50 54.85 49.28
C SER A 161 -36.23 55.44 49.90
N GLN A 162 -35.26 54.61 50.25
CA GLN A 162 -33.94 55.06 50.69
C GLN A 162 -33.23 55.86 49.58
N ALA A 163 -33.19 55.32 48.36
CA ALA A 163 -32.55 55.98 47.23
C ALA A 163 -33.19 57.34 46.88
N ILE A 164 -34.52 57.47 47.04
CA ILE A 164 -35.25 58.73 46.83
C ILE A 164 -34.88 59.78 47.89
N VAL A 165 -34.81 59.38 49.17
CA VAL A 165 -34.41 60.28 50.25
C VAL A 165 -32.96 60.74 50.09
N ASP A 166 -32.09 59.89 49.56
CA ASP A 166 -30.67 60.20 49.31
C ASP A 166 -30.42 61.00 48.01
N MET A 167 -31.48 61.34 47.25
CA MET A 167 -31.37 62.13 46.03
C MET A 167 -30.80 63.53 46.31
N ARG A 168 -30.00 64.03 45.36
CA ARG A 168 -29.49 65.41 45.37
C ARG A 168 -30.34 66.27 44.44
N LEU A 169 -30.54 67.54 44.79
CA LEU A 169 -31.36 68.49 44.00
C LEU A 169 -30.94 68.61 42.52
N LYS A 170 -29.65 68.40 42.20
CA LYS A 170 -29.15 68.38 40.81
C LYS A 170 -29.78 67.28 39.94
N ALA A 171 -30.25 66.20 40.56
CA ALA A 171 -30.89 65.08 39.89
C ALA A 171 -32.29 65.42 39.36
N LEU A 172 -32.81 66.63 39.63
CA LEU A 172 -34.12 67.09 39.16
C LEU A 172 -34.06 67.84 37.82
N THR A 173 -32.87 67.97 37.23
CA THR A 173 -32.74 68.59 35.90
C THR A 173 -33.28 67.67 34.81
N GLY A 174 -33.85 68.25 33.74
CA GLY A 174 -34.41 67.47 32.62
C GLY A 174 -33.40 66.49 32.00
N LEU A 175 -32.12 66.88 31.93
CA LEU A 175 -31.05 66.02 31.42
C LEU A 175 -30.81 64.78 32.30
N GLU A 176 -30.91 64.90 33.62
CA GLU A 176 -30.72 63.76 34.53
C GLU A 176 -31.92 62.81 34.49
N ARG A 177 -33.13 63.35 34.25
CA ARG A 177 -34.32 62.53 33.96
C ARG A 177 -34.15 61.71 32.69
N GLU A 178 -33.76 62.34 31.58
CA GLU A 178 -33.52 61.64 30.31
C GLU A 178 -32.45 60.54 30.46
N LYS A 179 -31.41 60.78 31.26
CA LYS A 179 -30.39 59.77 31.57
C LYS A 179 -30.95 58.58 32.35
N LEU A 180 -31.80 58.80 33.35
CA LEU A 180 -32.42 57.71 34.12
C LEU A 180 -33.39 56.90 33.26
N GLU A 181 -34.19 57.56 32.42
CA GLU A 181 -35.08 56.88 31.47
C GLU A 181 -34.27 56.04 30.45
N ALA A 182 -33.15 56.58 29.94
CA ALA A 182 -32.24 55.84 29.07
C ALA A 182 -31.58 54.64 29.81
N GLU A 183 -31.06 54.86 31.02
CA GLU A 183 -30.46 53.81 31.86
C GLU A 183 -31.49 52.70 32.15
N TYR A 184 -32.73 53.05 32.50
CA TYR A 184 -33.80 52.08 32.73
C TYR A 184 -34.09 51.25 31.48
N LYS A 185 -34.19 51.90 30.31
CA LYS A 185 -34.43 51.22 29.04
C LYS A 185 -33.31 50.24 28.69
N GLU A 186 -32.06 50.64 28.89
CA GLU A 186 -30.89 49.78 28.68
C GLU A 186 -30.88 48.59 29.65
N LEU A 187 -31.14 48.83 30.94
CA LEU A 187 -31.23 47.79 31.96
C LEU A 187 -32.36 46.79 31.65
N MET A 188 -33.53 47.26 31.25
CA MET A 188 -34.65 46.40 30.89
C MET A 188 -34.34 45.54 29.64
N ALA A 189 -33.64 46.10 28.65
CA ALA A 189 -33.15 45.35 27.50
C ALA A 189 -32.12 44.28 27.92
N GLN A 190 -31.19 44.63 28.80
CA GLN A 190 -30.18 43.72 29.34
C GLN A 190 -30.83 42.59 30.16
N ILE A 191 -31.77 42.89 31.05
CA ILE A 191 -32.52 41.92 31.85
C ILE A 191 -33.27 40.95 30.93
N ALA A 192 -33.96 41.47 29.90
CA ALA A 192 -34.67 40.64 28.93
C ALA A 192 -33.72 39.68 28.19
N GLN A 193 -32.53 40.16 27.80
CA GLN A 193 -31.50 39.33 27.17
C GLN A 193 -30.96 38.25 28.13
N LEU A 194 -30.60 38.62 29.36
CA LEU A 194 -30.07 37.69 30.36
C LEU A 194 -31.09 36.61 30.74
N LYS A 195 -32.36 36.99 30.93
CA LYS A 195 -33.47 36.03 31.14
C LYS A 195 -33.64 35.10 29.96
N ALA A 196 -33.54 35.61 28.74
CA ALA A 196 -33.63 34.79 27.54
C ALA A 196 -32.47 33.79 27.42
N ILE A 197 -31.26 34.16 27.83
CA ILE A 197 -30.09 33.26 27.87
C ILE A 197 -30.29 32.15 28.91
N LEU A 198 -30.80 32.49 30.10
CA LEU A 198 -31.05 31.51 31.17
C LEU A 198 -32.22 30.57 30.88
N ALA A 199 -33.20 30.99 30.07
CA ALA A 199 -34.38 30.21 29.74
C ALA A 199 -34.18 29.24 28.56
N ASP A 200 -33.23 29.52 27.66
CA ASP A 200 -32.98 28.73 26.45
C ASP A 200 -31.54 28.23 26.40
N GLU A 201 -31.37 26.92 26.57
CA GLU A 201 -30.06 26.26 26.53
C GLU A 201 -29.32 26.51 25.20
N LYS A 202 -30.04 26.67 24.07
CA LYS A 202 -29.40 26.95 22.78
C LYS A 202 -28.76 28.33 22.76
N LYS A 203 -29.38 29.33 23.40
CA LYS A 203 -28.81 30.68 23.51
C LYS A 203 -27.59 30.67 24.41
N LEU A 204 -27.64 29.94 25.52
CA LEU A 204 -26.49 29.76 26.40
C LEU A 204 -25.30 29.11 25.68
N LEU A 205 -25.55 28.06 24.90
CA LEU A 205 -24.53 27.43 24.05
C LEU A 205 -24.00 28.38 22.96
N GLY A 206 -24.85 29.27 22.44
CA GLY A 206 -24.43 30.34 21.52
C GLY A 206 -23.40 31.27 22.16
N VAL A 207 -23.66 31.75 23.38
CA VAL A 207 -22.72 32.59 24.14
C VAL A 207 -21.40 31.87 24.38
N ILE A 208 -21.44 30.61 24.83
CA ILE A 208 -20.22 29.82 25.06
C ILE A 208 -19.41 29.68 23.78
N ARG A 209 -20.07 29.46 22.63
CA ARG A 209 -19.39 29.37 21.34
C ARG A 209 -18.66 30.67 21.00
N GLU A 210 -19.34 31.81 21.13
CA GLU A 210 -18.75 33.12 20.84
C GLU A 210 -17.52 33.39 21.72
N GLU A 211 -17.58 33.03 23.00
CA GLU A 211 -16.45 33.17 23.92
C GLU A 211 -15.28 32.26 23.56
N ILE A 212 -15.54 30.99 23.22
CA ILE A 212 -14.49 30.05 22.82
C ILE A 212 -13.80 30.53 21.53
N ILE A 213 -14.57 31.05 20.56
CA ILE A 213 -14.02 31.62 19.33
C ILE A 213 -13.16 32.84 19.65
N ALA A 214 -13.63 33.76 20.48
CA ALA A 214 -12.85 34.93 20.87
C ALA A 214 -11.54 34.56 21.61
N ILE A 215 -11.56 33.50 22.42
CA ILE A 215 -10.35 32.95 23.06
C ILE A 215 -9.41 32.34 22.02
N ALA A 216 -9.94 31.58 21.07
CA ALA A 216 -9.16 30.99 19.99
C ALA A 216 -8.49 32.06 19.11
N ASP A 217 -9.20 33.13 18.76
CA ASP A 217 -8.67 34.24 17.96
C ASP A 217 -7.60 35.04 18.72
N LYS A 218 -7.74 35.16 20.04
CA LYS A 218 -6.81 35.93 20.88
C LYS A 218 -5.54 35.16 21.25
N TYR A 219 -5.65 33.86 21.47
CA TYR A 219 -4.57 33.02 22.02
C TYR A 219 -4.16 31.85 21.13
N GLY A 220 -4.74 31.73 19.93
CA GLY A 220 -4.35 30.70 18.96
C GLY A 220 -2.93 30.93 18.44
N ASP A 221 -2.23 29.83 18.21
CA ASP A 221 -0.93 29.79 17.56
C ASP A 221 -0.92 28.75 16.43
N ASP A 222 0.03 28.92 15.50
CA ASP A 222 0.24 27.94 14.45
C ASP A 222 0.82 26.64 15.02
N ARG A 223 0.45 25.53 14.39
CA ARG A 223 0.93 24.21 14.81
C ARG A 223 2.44 24.13 14.63
N LYS A 224 3.15 23.82 15.73
CA LYS A 224 4.61 23.65 15.74
C LYS A 224 5.08 22.29 15.21
N THR A 225 4.26 21.25 15.39
CA THR A 225 4.57 19.87 15.00
C THR A 225 3.92 19.51 13.67
N GLU A 226 4.60 18.72 12.85
CA GLU A 226 3.99 18.12 11.67
C GLU A 226 3.51 16.70 11.99
N ILE A 227 2.34 16.32 11.44
CA ILE A 227 1.82 14.95 11.55
C ILE A 227 1.90 14.36 10.14
N GLY A 228 2.99 13.67 9.86
CA GLY A 228 3.18 12.91 8.63
C GLY A 228 2.74 11.46 8.79
N TYR A 229 2.64 10.77 7.65
CA TYR A 229 2.78 9.32 7.65
C TYR A 229 4.23 8.98 8.02
N ASP A 230 4.47 7.80 8.58
CA ASP A 230 5.80 7.33 8.92
C ASP A 230 6.60 7.10 7.62
N GLU A 231 7.10 8.17 6.98
CA GLU A 231 7.91 8.14 5.75
C GLU A 231 9.28 7.46 6.00
N TYR A 232 9.65 7.27 7.26
CA TYR A 232 10.92 6.69 7.69
C TYR A 232 10.81 5.26 8.24
N ASP A 233 9.65 4.62 8.13
CA ASP A 233 9.60 3.15 8.15
C ASP A 233 10.07 2.64 6.77
N MET A 234 11.30 3.02 6.37
CA MET A 234 11.97 2.40 5.24
C MET A 234 12.06 0.92 5.58
N SER A 235 11.24 0.12 4.92
CA SER A 235 11.39 -1.31 5.00
C SER A 235 12.77 -1.65 4.43
N MET A 236 13.38 -2.78 4.83
CA MET A 236 14.66 -3.21 4.24
C MET A 236 14.67 -3.22 2.70
N GLU A 237 13.49 -3.23 2.09
CA GLU A 237 13.28 -3.09 0.66
C GLU A 237 13.85 -1.79 0.08
N ASP A 238 13.64 -0.63 0.73
CA ASP A 238 14.08 0.67 0.19
C ASP A 238 15.62 0.86 0.21
N LEU A 239 16.33 -0.04 0.90
CA LEU A 239 17.80 -0.13 0.88
C LEU A 239 18.34 -0.89 -0.32
N ILE A 240 17.48 -1.63 -1.02
CA ILE A 240 17.85 -2.50 -2.11
C ILE A 240 17.56 -1.73 -3.41
N PRO A 241 18.46 -1.69 -4.39
CA PRO A 241 18.19 -1.02 -5.64
C PRO A 241 17.15 -1.80 -6.46
N GLU A 242 16.19 -1.08 -7.05
CA GLU A 242 15.26 -1.66 -8.01
C GLU A 242 16.02 -1.99 -9.30
N THR A 243 16.25 -3.28 -9.52
CA THR A 243 17.03 -3.79 -10.66
C THR A 243 16.24 -4.87 -11.36
N ASN A 244 16.29 -4.86 -12.68
CA ASN A 244 15.72 -5.94 -13.48
C ASN A 244 16.51 -7.23 -13.21
N THR A 245 15.79 -8.30 -12.92
CA THR A 245 16.38 -9.57 -12.55
C THR A 245 15.62 -10.74 -13.15
N VAL A 246 16.36 -11.82 -13.39
CA VAL A 246 15.83 -13.08 -13.89
C VAL A 246 15.75 -14.05 -12.71
N ILE A 247 14.56 -14.61 -12.49
CA ILE A 247 14.35 -15.67 -11.52
C ILE A 247 14.22 -16.99 -12.27
N THR A 248 15.00 -17.98 -11.85
CA THR A 248 14.91 -19.35 -12.39
C THR A 248 14.64 -20.34 -11.30
N MET A 249 13.76 -21.30 -11.56
CA MET A 249 13.47 -22.42 -10.68
C MET A 249 13.69 -23.75 -11.41
N THR A 250 14.38 -24.68 -10.75
CA THR A 250 14.66 -26.01 -11.27
C THR A 250 13.61 -27.04 -10.87
N LYS A 251 13.59 -28.20 -11.53
CA LYS A 251 12.65 -29.30 -11.24
C LYS A 251 12.76 -29.81 -9.80
N VAL A 252 13.98 -29.83 -9.27
CA VAL A 252 14.26 -30.28 -7.88
C VAL A 252 13.88 -29.19 -6.86
N GLY A 253 13.47 -27.99 -7.31
CA GLY A 253 13.01 -26.90 -6.46
C GLY A 253 14.13 -25.99 -5.99
N TYR A 254 15.24 -25.89 -6.72
CA TYR A 254 16.23 -24.85 -6.48
C TYR A 254 15.80 -23.56 -7.20
N ILE A 255 15.86 -22.45 -6.48
CA ILE A 255 15.55 -21.12 -6.99
C ILE A 255 16.77 -20.22 -6.89
N LYS A 256 16.95 -19.34 -7.87
CA LYS A 256 17.99 -18.30 -7.84
C LYS A 256 17.56 -17.05 -8.57
N ARG A 257 18.17 -15.95 -8.15
CA ARG A 257 18.11 -14.63 -8.78
C ARG A 257 19.38 -14.38 -9.59
N MET A 258 19.25 -13.82 -10.79
CA MET A 258 20.38 -13.48 -11.66
C MET A 258 20.20 -12.07 -12.22
N SER A 259 21.29 -11.29 -12.31
CA SER A 259 21.29 -10.04 -13.07
C SER A 259 21.11 -10.30 -14.57
N THR A 260 20.43 -9.40 -15.28
CA THR A 260 20.24 -9.42 -16.74
C THR A 260 21.56 -9.34 -17.52
N ASP A 261 22.61 -8.77 -16.94
CA ASP A 261 23.93 -8.67 -17.58
C ASP A 261 24.57 -10.04 -17.86
N ASN A 262 24.19 -11.07 -17.12
CA ASN A 262 24.65 -12.45 -17.35
C ASN A 262 24.11 -13.07 -18.66
N PHE A 263 23.18 -12.38 -19.35
CA PHE A 263 22.52 -12.85 -20.58
C PHE A 263 22.90 -12.07 -21.85
N LYS A 264 23.86 -11.13 -21.80
CA LYS A 264 24.30 -10.39 -23.01
C LYS A 264 24.74 -11.36 -24.13
N ALA A 265 24.13 -11.20 -25.30
CA ALA A 265 24.41 -11.99 -26.49
C ALA A 265 25.84 -11.77 -27.00
N GLN A 266 26.55 -12.85 -27.34
CA GLN A 266 27.73 -12.76 -28.22
C GLN A 266 27.28 -12.56 -29.68
N HIS A 267 28.08 -11.82 -30.45
CA HIS A 267 27.87 -11.64 -31.89
C HIS A 267 27.75 -12.97 -32.65
N ARG A 268 27.07 -12.93 -33.80
CA ARG A 268 26.91 -14.06 -34.73
C ARG A 268 28.25 -14.78 -34.95
N GLY A 269 28.32 -16.07 -34.61
CA GLY A 269 29.51 -16.92 -34.76
C GLY A 269 30.12 -17.48 -33.46
N GLY A 270 29.60 -17.13 -32.27
CA GLY A 270 30.09 -17.66 -31.00
C GLY A 270 29.81 -19.17 -30.80
N LYS A 271 30.80 -19.92 -30.30
CA LYS A 271 30.59 -21.29 -29.79
C LYS A 271 29.60 -21.20 -28.63
N GLY A 272 28.45 -21.88 -28.77
CA GLY A 272 27.34 -21.88 -27.82
C GLY A 272 27.77 -21.91 -26.35
N ILE A 273 27.04 -21.14 -25.54
CA ILE A 273 27.44 -20.84 -24.17
C ILE A 273 27.13 -22.03 -23.26
N LYS A 274 28.13 -22.55 -22.51
CA LYS A 274 27.94 -23.63 -21.52
C LYS A 274 26.92 -23.20 -20.45
N GLY A 275 25.85 -24.00 -20.31
CA GLY A 275 24.84 -23.88 -19.26
C GLY A 275 25.32 -24.33 -17.87
N MET A 276 24.38 -24.44 -16.92
CA MET A 276 24.60 -24.80 -15.52
C MET A 276 25.27 -26.18 -15.34
N GLU A 277 26.12 -26.36 -14.31
CA GLU A 277 26.55 -27.70 -13.86
C GLU A 277 25.38 -28.35 -13.10
N THR A 278 24.50 -29.01 -13.84
CA THR A 278 23.37 -29.74 -13.29
C THR A 278 23.84 -31.00 -12.58
N ILE A 279 23.14 -31.40 -11.50
CA ILE A 279 23.12 -32.82 -11.12
C ILE A 279 22.52 -33.60 -12.30
N GLU A 280 22.85 -34.87 -12.48
CA GLU A 280 22.02 -35.73 -13.33
C GLU A 280 20.53 -35.49 -12.97
N ASP A 281 19.72 -35.19 -13.99
CA ASP A 281 18.26 -34.98 -13.91
C ASP A 281 17.72 -33.62 -13.37
N ASP A 282 18.56 -32.59 -13.15
CA ASP A 282 18.05 -31.25 -12.79
C ASP A 282 18.10 -30.24 -13.96
N TYR A 283 17.00 -29.53 -14.20
CA TYR A 283 16.88 -28.54 -15.27
C TYR A 283 15.89 -27.43 -14.87
N ILE A 284 16.00 -26.29 -15.53
CA ILE A 284 15.14 -25.12 -15.30
C ILE A 284 13.74 -25.42 -15.85
N VAL A 285 12.73 -25.36 -14.99
CA VAL A 285 11.32 -25.57 -15.35
C VAL A 285 10.61 -24.24 -15.56
N GLU A 286 10.97 -23.23 -14.78
CA GLU A 286 10.37 -21.90 -14.83
C GLU A 286 11.48 -20.85 -14.87
N MET A 287 11.33 -19.87 -15.77
CA MET A 287 12.16 -18.69 -15.87
C MET A 287 11.23 -17.49 -16.08
N LEU A 288 11.41 -16.45 -15.28
CA LEU A 288 10.68 -15.20 -15.43
C LEU A 288 11.60 -14.01 -15.23
N MET A 289 11.25 -12.89 -15.87
CA MET A 289 11.88 -11.60 -15.62
C MET A 289 10.96 -10.76 -14.75
N THR A 290 11.56 -10.06 -13.79
CA THR A 290 10.86 -9.20 -12.84
C THR A 290 11.82 -8.14 -12.30
N THR A 291 11.35 -7.20 -11.49
CA THR A 291 12.23 -6.33 -10.71
C THR A 291 12.52 -6.96 -9.35
N SER A 292 13.63 -6.55 -8.72
CA SER A 292 14.01 -6.98 -7.36
C SER A 292 12.93 -6.70 -6.32
N HIS A 293 12.05 -5.72 -6.55
CA HIS A 293 11.02 -5.25 -5.61
C HIS A 293 9.64 -5.89 -5.84
N HIS A 294 9.41 -6.50 -6.99
CA HIS A 294 8.15 -7.19 -7.22
C HIS A 294 8.00 -8.40 -6.28
N TYR A 295 6.75 -8.71 -5.94
CA TYR A 295 6.42 -9.93 -5.22
C TYR A 295 6.39 -11.11 -6.17
N LEU A 296 6.93 -12.25 -5.74
CA LEU A 296 6.73 -13.53 -6.39
C LEU A 296 5.74 -14.35 -5.58
N MET A 297 4.62 -14.71 -6.19
CA MET A 297 3.64 -15.61 -5.62
C MET A 297 3.94 -17.06 -6.02
N PHE A 298 3.99 -17.94 -5.04
CA PHE A 298 4.20 -19.38 -5.22
C PHE A 298 2.93 -20.11 -4.84
N PHE A 299 2.29 -20.72 -5.84
CA PHE A 299 1.12 -21.56 -5.65
C PHE A 299 1.55 -23.01 -5.51
N THR A 300 0.91 -23.74 -4.61
CA THR A 300 1.25 -25.13 -4.32
C THR A 300 0.15 -26.10 -4.75
N ASN A 301 0.53 -27.35 -4.96
CA ASN A 301 -0.38 -28.45 -5.32
C ASN A 301 -1.51 -28.68 -4.29
N THR A 302 -1.32 -28.27 -3.04
CA THR A 302 -2.32 -28.34 -1.95
C THR A 302 -3.25 -27.12 -1.93
N GLY A 303 -3.09 -26.17 -2.87
CA GLY A 303 -3.96 -24.99 -2.99
C GLY A 303 -3.58 -23.84 -2.07
N ARG A 304 -2.35 -23.80 -1.57
CA ARG A 304 -1.82 -22.67 -0.78
C ARG A 304 -1.04 -21.72 -1.67
N VAL A 305 -0.92 -20.49 -1.19
CA VAL A 305 -0.11 -19.44 -1.82
C VAL A 305 0.82 -18.83 -0.79
N TYR A 306 2.06 -18.63 -1.22
CA TYR A 306 3.10 -17.93 -0.48
C TYR A 306 3.59 -16.76 -1.30
N ARG A 307 4.18 -15.76 -0.65
CA ARG A 307 4.86 -14.67 -1.34
C ARG A 307 6.21 -14.39 -0.69
N ILE A 308 7.18 -14.06 -1.51
CA ILE A 308 8.46 -13.48 -1.09
C ILE A 308 8.79 -12.35 -2.06
N LYS A 309 9.60 -11.39 -1.63
CA LYS A 309 10.12 -10.38 -2.56
C LYS A 309 11.23 -10.98 -3.40
N ALA A 310 11.37 -10.55 -4.66
CA ALA A 310 12.40 -11.09 -5.54
C ALA A 310 13.82 -10.91 -4.98
N TYR A 311 14.09 -9.85 -4.20
CA TYR A 311 15.37 -9.64 -3.53
C TYR A 311 15.68 -10.61 -2.39
N GLU A 312 14.67 -11.26 -1.80
CA GLU A 312 14.87 -12.25 -0.74
C GLU A 312 15.44 -13.56 -1.30
N ILE A 313 15.37 -13.74 -2.62
CA ILE A 313 16.00 -14.86 -3.32
C ILE A 313 17.49 -14.54 -3.52
N PRO A 314 18.40 -15.42 -3.06
CA PRO A 314 19.83 -15.21 -3.22
C PRO A 314 20.24 -15.05 -4.67
N GLU A 315 21.10 -14.04 -4.90
CA GLU A 315 21.73 -13.85 -6.18
C GLU A 315 22.84 -14.88 -6.40
N ALA A 316 22.85 -15.50 -7.57
CA ALA A 316 23.81 -16.54 -7.88
C ALA A 316 24.25 -16.46 -9.34
N SER A 317 25.44 -16.96 -9.64
CA SER A 317 25.93 -17.05 -11.02
C SER A 317 25.07 -17.99 -11.85
N ARG A 318 25.17 -17.86 -13.18
CA ARG A 318 24.46 -18.75 -14.12
C ARG A 318 24.82 -20.24 -13.92
N THR A 319 26.05 -20.53 -13.49
CA THR A 319 26.54 -21.89 -13.23
C THR A 319 26.15 -22.43 -11.85
N SER A 320 25.81 -21.58 -10.90
CA SER A 320 25.42 -21.98 -9.54
C SER A 320 24.01 -22.57 -9.51
N ARG A 321 23.78 -23.52 -8.59
CA ARG A 321 22.50 -24.21 -8.41
C ARG A 321 21.42 -23.34 -7.76
N GLY A 322 21.82 -22.32 -7.00
CA GLY A 322 20.88 -21.52 -6.21
C GLY A 322 20.58 -22.14 -4.84
N THR A 323 19.44 -21.76 -4.26
CA THR A 323 18.99 -22.20 -2.93
C THR A 323 17.72 -23.02 -3.03
N ALA A 324 17.57 -24.06 -2.21
CA ALA A 324 16.35 -24.87 -2.19
C ALA A 324 15.16 -24.02 -1.69
N ILE A 325 14.03 -24.05 -2.40
CA ILE A 325 12.86 -23.20 -2.13
C ILE A 325 12.24 -23.47 -0.75
N ILE A 326 12.38 -24.69 -0.23
CA ILE A 326 11.95 -25.08 1.13
C ILE A 326 12.66 -24.29 2.24
N ASN A 327 13.82 -23.70 1.96
CA ASN A 327 14.55 -22.85 2.92
C ASN A 327 13.99 -21.43 2.97
N LEU A 328 13.29 -20.99 1.93
CA LEU A 328 12.70 -19.66 1.81
C LEU A 328 11.22 -19.66 2.20
N ILE A 329 10.52 -20.77 1.95
CA ILE A 329 9.07 -20.90 2.14
C ILE A 329 8.75 -22.13 3.00
N PRO A 330 7.92 -22.01 4.06
CA PRO A 330 7.57 -23.14 4.91
C PRO A 330 6.52 -24.04 4.25
N LEU A 331 6.99 -24.92 3.35
CA LEU A 331 6.20 -25.96 2.68
C LEU A 331 5.95 -27.15 3.62
N GLN A 332 4.75 -27.74 3.55
CA GLN A 332 4.43 -28.98 4.24
C GLN A 332 5.05 -30.21 3.54
N PRO A 333 5.14 -31.38 4.21
CA PRO A 333 5.47 -32.63 3.54
C PRO A 333 4.56 -32.87 2.33
N ASP A 334 5.12 -33.31 1.20
CA ASP A 334 4.44 -33.53 -0.09
C ASP A 334 3.87 -32.29 -0.80
N GLU A 335 4.05 -31.09 -0.22
CA GLU A 335 3.68 -29.83 -0.85
C GLU A 335 4.73 -29.43 -1.90
N LYS A 336 4.27 -29.20 -3.14
CA LYS A 336 5.10 -28.85 -4.30
C LYS A 336 4.57 -27.60 -4.96
N ILE A 337 5.47 -26.75 -5.45
CA ILE A 337 5.10 -25.54 -6.20
C ILE A 337 4.62 -25.93 -7.59
N THR A 338 3.49 -25.36 -7.99
CA THR A 338 2.84 -25.61 -9.27
C THR A 338 2.90 -24.41 -10.20
N ALA A 339 2.90 -23.19 -9.65
CA ALA A 339 3.03 -21.97 -10.41
C ALA A 339 3.81 -20.90 -9.63
N MET A 340 4.59 -20.11 -10.37
CA MET A 340 5.31 -18.95 -9.88
C MET A 340 4.84 -17.72 -10.69
N ILE A 341 4.25 -16.74 -10.03
CA ILE A 341 3.65 -15.57 -10.68
C ILE A 341 4.26 -14.29 -10.12
N PRO A 342 4.92 -13.45 -10.95
CA PRO A 342 5.39 -12.15 -10.53
C PRO A 342 4.22 -11.16 -10.49
N ILE A 343 4.12 -10.40 -9.39
CA ILE A 343 3.12 -9.36 -9.19
C ILE A 343 3.84 -8.05 -8.89
N LYS A 344 3.67 -7.09 -9.79
CA LYS A 344 4.11 -5.69 -9.60
C LYS A 344 3.14 -4.97 -8.67
N GLU A 345 1.89 -4.87 -9.10
CA GLU A 345 0.82 -4.15 -8.41
C GLU A 345 -0.45 -5.01 -8.35
N TYR A 346 -1.25 -4.78 -7.32
CA TYR A 346 -2.51 -5.48 -7.08
C TYR A 346 -3.67 -4.72 -7.75
N GLU A 347 -3.78 -4.86 -9.07
CA GLU A 347 -4.80 -4.18 -9.87
C GLU A 347 -6.21 -4.76 -9.64
N ASP A 348 -7.23 -3.89 -9.62
CA ASP A 348 -8.65 -4.23 -9.41
C ASP A 348 -9.20 -5.17 -10.50
N ASP A 349 -8.73 -4.98 -11.74
CA ASP A 349 -9.28 -5.63 -12.92
C ASP A 349 -8.55 -6.93 -13.30
N LYS A 350 -7.60 -7.38 -12.45
CA LYS A 350 -6.86 -8.64 -12.66
C LYS A 350 -7.29 -9.74 -11.70
N TYR A 351 -7.30 -10.95 -12.23
CA TYR A 351 -7.76 -12.15 -11.55
C TYR A 351 -6.69 -13.25 -11.60
N LEU A 352 -6.70 -14.11 -10.59
CA LEU A 352 -6.01 -15.40 -10.61
C LEU A 352 -7.01 -16.48 -10.99
N PHE A 353 -6.78 -17.06 -12.16
CA PHE A 353 -7.53 -18.19 -12.64
C PHE A 353 -6.78 -19.48 -12.30
N MET A 354 -7.44 -20.38 -11.59
CA MET A 354 -6.88 -21.62 -11.06
C MET A 354 -7.61 -22.81 -11.67
N ALA A 355 -6.87 -23.86 -12.01
CA ALA A 355 -7.44 -25.14 -12.42
C ALA A 355 -6.93 -26.27 -11.53
N THR A 356 -7.82 -27.20 -11.22
CA THR A 356 -7.51 -28.41 -10.45
C THR A 356 -7.47 -29.63 -11.36
N ARG A 357 -6.83 -30.69 -10.87
CA ARG A 357 -6.67 -31.97 -11.56
C ARG A 357 -8.03 -32.60 -11.91
N ASN A 358 -9.03 -32.42 -11.06
CA ASN A 358 -10.37 -32.98 -11.24
C ASN A 358 -11.32 -32.08 -12.05
N GLY A 359 -10.81 -31.04 -12.72
CA GLY A 359 -11.61 -30.20 -13.63
C GLY A 359 -12.41 -29.10 -12.95
N ILE A 360 -12.11 -28.79 -11.69
CA ILE A 360 -12.63 -27.62 -10.99
C ILE A 360 -11.78 -26.41 -11.37
N VAL A 361 -12.44 -25.29 -11.64
CA VAL A 361 -11.79 -24.01 -11.92
C VAL A 361 -12.29 -22.93 -10.97
N LYS A 362 -11.44 -21.95 -10.72
CA LYS A 362 -11.76 -20.85 -9.83
C LYS A 362 -11.13 -19.56 -10.32
N LYS A 363 -11.89 -18.47 -10.21
CA LYS A 363 -11.42 -17.11 -10.46
C LYS A 363 -11.51 -16.30 -9.17
N THR A 364 -10.42 -15.64 -8.79
CA THR A 364 -10.32 -14.82 -7.57
C THR A 364 -9.64 -13.49 -7.91
N PRO A 365 -10.07 -12.34 -7.38
CA PRO A 365 -9.38 -11.07 -7.62
C PRO A 365 -7.94 -11.12 -7.07
N ILE A 366 -6.98 -10.51 -7.78
CA ILE A 366 -5.59 -10.45 -7.30
C ILE A 366 -5.48 -9.70 -5.98
N LYS A 367 -6.29 -8.65 -5.77
CA LYS A 367 -6.37 -7.86 -4.52
C LYS A 367 -6.60 -8.70 -3.26
N ASP A 368 -7.33 -9.80 -3.36
CA ASP A 368 -7.53 -10.69 -2.20
C ASP A 368 -6.19 -11.26 -1.67
N TYR A 369 -5.11 -11.21 -2.46
CA TYR A 369 -3.78 -11.73 -2.13
C TYR A 369 -2.77 -10.62 -1.78
N GLU A 370 -3.23 -9.38 -1.58
CA GLU A 370 -2.40 -8.23 -1.17
C GLU A 370 -1.71 -8.45 0.17
N ASN A 371 -2.33 -9.22 1.06
CA ASN A 371 -1.87 -9.42 2.43
C ASN A 371 -1.63 -10.91 2.74
N ILE A 372 -0.55 -11.48 2.19
CA ILE A 372 -0.08 -12.84 2.52
C ILE A 372 0.97 -12.78 3.64
N ARG A 373 0.72 -13.52 4.73
CA ARG A 373 1.66 -13.70 5.86
C ARG A 373 2.72 -14.76 5.51
N LYS A 374 3.82 -14.82 6.27
CA LYS A 374 4.92 -15.81 6.06
C LYS A 374 4.46 -17.27 6.03
N ASN A 375 3.41 -17.63 6.78
CA ASN A 375 2.85 -18.98 6.79
C ASN A 375 1.98 -19.28 5.56
N GLY A 376 1.91 -18.38 4.57
CA GLY A 376 1.06 -18.51 3.40
C GLY A 376 -0.43 -18.34 3.70
N LEU A 377 -1.24 -18.48 2.66
CA LEU A 377 -2.70 -18.41 2.72
C LEU A 377 -3.32 -19.54 1.89
N ALA A 378 -4.58 -19.89 2.18
CA ALA A 378 -5.35 -20.77 1.33
C ALA A 378 -5.84 -20.00 0.09
N ALA A 379 -5.49 -20.47 -1.10
CA ALA A 379 -5.89 -19.88 -2.38
C ALA A 379 -7.15 -20.55 -2.95
N ILE A 380 -7.29 -21.86 -2.72
CA ILE A 380 -8.43 -22.68 -3.11
C ILE A 380 -8.60 -23.79 -2.08
N ASN A 381 -9.85 -24.10 -1.71
CA ASN A 381 -10.12 -25.32 -0.96
C ASN A 381 -10.18 -26.49 -1.94
N LEU A 382 -9.40 -27.54 -1.67
CA LEU A 382 -9.35 -28.75 -2.48
C LEU A 382 -10.04 -29.91 -1.74
N ARG A 383 -10.53 -30.88 -2.50
CA ARG A 383 -10.96 -32.17 -1.95
C ARG A 383 -9.72 -33.03 -1.70
N GLU A 384 -9.83 -34.04 -0.84
CA GLU A 384 -8.70 -34.89 -0.44
C GLU A 384 -7.98 -35.56 -1.64
N ASP A 385 -8.69 -35.81 -2.73
CA ASP A 385 -8.19 -36.45 -3.94
C ASP A 385 -7.82 -35.47 -5.07
N ASP A 386 -7.98 -34.17 -4.85
CA ASP A 386 -7.73 -33.14 -5.86
C ASP A 386 -6.42 -32.39 -5.62
N LYS A 387 -5.83 -31.85 -6.70
CA LYS A 387 -4.59 -31.07 -6.66
C LYS A 387 -4.72 -29.86 -7.56
N LEU A 388 -4.19 -28.73 -7.11
CA LEU A 388 -4.02 -27.57 -7.99
C LEU A 388 -2.97 -27.91 -9.05
N ILE A 389 -3.28 -27.66 -10.33
CA ILE A 389 -2.35 -27.97 -11.43
C ILE A 389 -1.62 -26.73 -11.94
N GLU A 390 -2.34 -25.62 -12.13
CA GLU A 390 -1.80 -24.44 -12.80
C GLU A 390 -2.62 -23.21 -12.39
N VAL A 391 -1.96 -22.06 -12.38
CA VAL A 391 -2.54 -20.75 -12.08
C VAL A 391 -2.09 -19.77 -13.16
N LYS A 392 -2.99 -18.96 -13.67
CA LYS A 392 -2.71 -17.90 -14.65
C LYS A 392 -3.32 -16.58 -14.19
N VAL A 393 -2.68 -15.48 -14.57
CA VAL A 393 -3.24 -14.13 -14.42
C VAL A 393 -4.12 -13.85 -15.64
N THR A 394 -5.31 -13.30 -15.41
CA THR A 394 -6.29 -12.96 -16.44
C THR A 394 -6.98 -11.63 -16.12
N ASP A 395 -7.64 -11.02 -17.10
CA ASP A 395 -8.20 -9.65 -17.03
C ASP A 395 -9.65 -9.54 -17.58
N ASN A 396 -10.38 -10.66 -17.60
CA ASN A 396 -11.70 -10.82 -18.23
C ASN A 396 -11.73 -10.77 -19.78
N SER A 397 -10.59 -10.70 -20.46
CA SER A 397 -10.52 -10.74 -21.93
C SER A 397 -10.17 -12.12 -22.52
N GLU A 398 -9.81 -13.08 -21.66
CA GLU A 398 -9.19 -14.34 -22.09
C GLU A 398 -10.17 -15.51 -22.26
N ASP A 399 -9.84 -16.38 -23.22
CA ASP A 399 -10.41 -17.71 -23.32
C ASP A 399 -9.51 -18.71 -22.59
N ILE A 400 -10.12 -19.56 -21.75
CA ILE A 400 -9.43 -20.60 -21.00
C ILE A 400 -9.55 -21.92 -21.75
N LEU A 401 -8.41 -22.56 -21.99
CA LEU A 401 -8.31 -23.90 -22.56
C LEU A 401 -7.83 -24.88 -21.49
N LEU A 402 -8.63 -25.92 -21.23
CA LEU A 402 -8.23 -27.03 -20.37
C LEU A 402 -8.02 -28.28 -21.20
N PHE A 403 -6.96 -29.03 -20.88
CA PHE A 403 -6.58 -30.25 -21.60
C PHE A 403 -6.53 -31.45 -20.67
N THR A 404 -7.07 -32.57 -21.13
CA THR A 404 -7.11 -33.81 -20.35
C THR A 404 -6.05 -34.81 -20.80
N LYS A 405 -5.70 -35.72 -19.88
CA LYS A 405 -4.80 -36.85 -20.13
C LYS A 405 -5.27 -37.71 -21.30
N PHE A 406 -6.59 -37.89 -21.46
CA PHE A 406 -7.19 -38.66 -22.54
C PHE A 406 -7.47 -37.86 -23.84
N GLY A 407 -6.84 -36.70 -24.02
CA GLY A 407 -6.87 -35.97 -25.28
C GLY A 407 -8.20 -35.27 -25.56
N GLN A 408 -8.91 -34.86 -24.50
CA GLN A 408 -10.02 -33.91 -24.62
C GLN A 408 -9.53 -32.48 -24.34
N CYS A 409 -10.19 -31.50 -24.96
CA CYS A 409 -9.96 -30.09 -24.70
C CYS A 409 -11.31 -29.36 -24.58
N ILE A 410 -11.41 -28.43 -23.64
CA ILE A 410 -12.52 -27.48 -23.56
C ILE A 410 -11.96 -26.06 -23.64
N ARG A 411 -12.58 -25.22 -24.48
CA ARG A 411 -12.32 -23.79 -24.56
C ARG A 411 -13.58 -23.05 -24.14
N PHE A 412 -13.50 -22.17 -23.17
CA PHE A 412 -14.62 -21.35 -22.70
C PHE A 412 -14.12 -19.98 -22.27
N LYS A 413 -15.03 -18.99 -22.25
CA LYS A 413 -14.68 -17.63 -21.85
C LYS A 413 -14.44 -17.58 -20.35
N GLU A 414 -13.42 -16.86 -19.90
CA GLU A 414 -13.20 -16.72 -18.46
C GLU A 414 -14.35 -16.01 -17.72
N THR A 415 -15.15 -15.22 -18.45
CA THR A 415 -16.37 -14.55 -17.94
C THR A 415 -17.46 -15.54 -17.52
N ASP A 416 -17.44 -16.78 -18.00
CA ASP A 416 -18.39 -17.83 -17.62
C ASP A 416 -18.17 -18.31 -16.18
N VAL A 417 -17.00 -17.99 -15.60
CA VAL A 417 -16.64 -18.26 -14.21
C VAL A 417 -16.73 -16.96 -13.43
N ARG A 418 -17.67 -16.89 -12.48
CA ARG A 418 -17.79 -15.74 -11.59
C ARG A 418 -16.57 -15.64 -10.67
N SER A 419 -16.18 -14.41 -10.36
CA SER A 419 -15.18 -14.15 -9.32
C SER A 419 -15.73 -14.55 -7.95
N THR A 420 -14.90 -15.19 -7.13
CA THR A 420 -15.24 -15.63 -5.77
C THR A 420 -14.05 -15.44 -4.83
N GLY A 421 -14.28 -15.35 -3.53
CA GLY A 421 -13.20 -15.20 -2.55
C GLY A 421 -12.29 -16.43 -2.40
N ARG A 422 -11.16 -16.23 -1.72
CA ARG A 422 -10.06 -17.22 -1.58
C ARG A 422 -10.41 -18.58 -0.96
N THR A 423 -11.38 -18.67 -0.06
CA THR A 423 -11.69 -19.93 0.66
C THR A 423 -12.82 -20.75 0.04
N THR A 424 -13.16 -20.50 -1.23
CA THR A 424 -14.14 -21.31 -1.98
C THR A 424 -13.47 -22.44 -2.76
N MET A 425 -14.26 -23.48 -3.06
CA MET A 425 -13.86 -24.64 -3.88
C MET A 425 -13.74 -24.31 -5.37
N GLY A 426 -14.51 -23.35 -5.88
CA GLY A 426 -14.63 -23.08 -7.33
C GLY A 426 -15.87 -23.73 -7.96
N VAL A 427 -15.89 -23.78 -9.30
CA VAL A 427 -16.98 -24.34 -10.12
C VAL A 427 -16.43 -25.33 -11.13
N ILE A 428 -17.28 -26.18 -11.70
CA ILE A 428 -16.87 -27.13 -12.73
C ILE A 428 -16.48 -26.37 -14.01
N GLY A 429 -15.23 -26.55 -14.43
CA GLY A 429 -14.69 -26.06 -15.70
C GLY A 429 -14.82 -27.10 -16.81
N MET A 430 -14.55 -28.36 -16.51
CA MET A 430 -14.68 -29.48 -17.44
C MET A 430 -15.26 -30.71 -16.73
N ASN A 431 -16.18 -31.41 -17.39
CA ASN A 431 -16.68 -32.69 -16.89
C ASN A 431 -15.80 -33.82 -17.44
N LEU A 432 -15.10 -34.52 -16.54
CA LEU A 432 -14.12 -35.54 -16.87
C LEU A 432 -14.76 -36.92 -16.99
N ALA A 433 -14.22 -37.73 -17.92
CA ALA A 433 -14.53 -39.15 -17.95
C ALA A 433 -13.87 -39.88 -16.76
N PRO A 434 -14.36 -41.08 -16.37
CA PRO A 434 -13.71 -41.87 -15.33
C PRO A 434 -12.21 -42.08 -15.62
N ASN A 435 -11.35 -41.84 -14.62
CA ASN A 435 -9.89 -41.90 -14.70
C ASN A 435 -9.19 -40.85 -15.59
N ASP A 436 -9.94 -39.93 -16.19
CA ASP A 436 -9.38 -38.79 -16.90
C ASP A 436 -9.05 -37.66 -15.90
N VAL A 437 -8.03 -36.86 -16.22
CA VAL A 437 -7.54 -35.78 -15.36
C VAL A 437 -7.09 -34.61 -16.22
N ILE A 438 -7.22 -33.38 -15.70
CA ILE A 438 -6.61 -32.20 -16.33
C ILE A 438 -5.09 -32.28 -16.17
N ILE A 439 -4.38 -32.04 -17.26
CA ILE A 439 -2.91 -32.03 -17.29
C ILE A 439 -2.32 -30.64 -17.56
N ALA A 440 -3.11 -29.72 -18.13
CA ALA A 440 -2.66 -28.38 -18.46
C ALA A 440 -3.81 -27.39 -18.61
N MET A 441 -3.53 -26.12 -18.29
CA MET A 441 -4.39 -24.97 -18.55
C MET A 441 -3.63 -23.92 -19.36
N GLN A 442 -4.16 -23.51 -20.50
CA GLN A 442 -3.57 -22.46 -21.33
C GLN A 442 -4.59 -21.34 -21.57
N THR A 443 -4.11 -20.12 -21.81
CA THR A 443 -4.93 -19.00 -22.29
C THR A 443 -4.74 -18.84 -23.79
N ALA A 444 -5.72 -18.26 -24.46
CA ALA A 444 -5.69 -18.08 -25.91
C ALA A 444 -4.64 -17.05 -26.37
N SER A 445 -4.28 -16.07 -25.54
CA SER A 445 -3.27 -15.05 -25.85
C SER A 445 -1.81 -15.53 -25.84
N MET A 446 -1.51 -16.70 -25.27
CA MET A 446 -0.14 -17.15 -25.00
C MET A 446 0.62 -17.75 -26.21
N GLY A 447 0.02 -17.73 -27.40
CA GLY A 447 0.67 -18.16 -28.63
C GLY A 447 -0.32 -18.49 -29.73
N GLU A 448 0.17 -18.68 -30.96
CA GLU A 448 -0.69 -18.97 -32.13
C GLU A 448 -1.15 -20.44 -32.19
N ALA A 449 -0.38 -21.35 -31.58
CA ALA A 449 -0.63 -22.77 -31.61
C ALA A 449 -0.40 -23.44 -30.25
N VAL A 450 -1.07 -24.56 -30.04
CA VAL A 450 -0.88 -25.43 -28.88
C VAL A 450 -0.06 -26.63 -29.31
N LEU A 451 1.05 -26.86 -28.62
CA LEU A 451 1.87 -28.06 -28.76
C LEU A 451 1.38 -29.13 -27.79
N LEU A 452 1.03 -30.29 -28.31
CA LEU A 452 0.58 -31.45 -27.53
C LEU A 452 1.61 -32.57 -27.65
N VAL A 453 2.02 -33.14 -26.52
CA VAL A 453 3.02 -34.22 -26.45
C VAL A 453 2.48 -35.40 -25.66
N SER A 454 2.64 -36.61 -26.20
CA SER A 454 2.25 -37.87 -25.58
C SER A 454 3.41 -38.61 -24.92
N SER A 455 3.07 -39.56 -24.05
CA SER A 455 4.04 -40.32 -23.24
C SER A 455 5.05 -41.09 -24.07
N ASN A 456 4.70 -41.53 -25.28
CA ASN A 456 5.59 -42.28 -26.16
C ASN A 456 6.36 -41.38 -27.13
N GLY A 457 6.41 -40.06 -26.87
CA GLY A 457 7.27 -39.15 -27.63
C GLY A 457 6.71 -38.73 -28.99
N LEU A 458 5.40 -38.88 -29.20
CA LEU A 458 4.71 -38.27 -30.34
C LEU A 458 4.15 -36.90 -29.93
N GLY A 459 4.10 -35.98 -30.89
CA GLY A 459 3.50 -34.68 -30.66
C GLY A 459 3.16 -33.92 -31.92
N LYS A 460 2.41 -32.84 -31.76
CA LYS A 460 1.95 -31.98 -32.85
C LYS A 460 1.66 -30.58 -32.37
N ARG A 461 1.66 -29.64 -33.30
CA ARG A 461 1.11 -28.30 -33.10
C ARG A 461 -0.28 -28.22 -33.69
N THR A 462 -1.21 -27.59 -33.00
CA THR A 462 -2.55 -27.33 -33.51
C THR A 462 -2.91 -25.88 -33.23
N ARG A 463 -3.35 -25.15 -34.26
CA ARG A 463 -3.68 -23.72 -34.12
C ARG A 463 -4.79 -23.53 -33.10
N ILE A 464 -4.72 -22.44 -32.33
CA ILE A 464 -5.73 -22.14 -31.30
C ILE A 464 -7.14 -22.01 -31.91
N ASP A 465 -7.23 -21.47 -33.13
CA ASP A 465 -8.50 -21.29 -33.86
C ASP A 465 -9.24 -22.59 -34.16
N GLU A 466 -8.57 -23.74 -34.17
CA GLU A 466 -9.26 -25.03 -34.34
C GLU A 466 -10.08 -25.40 -33.10
N PHE A 467 -9.75 -24.85 -31.93
CA PHE A 467 -10.50 -25.07 -30.71
C PHE A 467 -11.66 -24.08 -30.64
N THR A 468 -12.86 -24.56 -30.96
CA THR A 468 -14.10 -23.78 -30.88
C THR A 468 -14.52 -23.53 -29.44
N THR A 469 -14.93 -22.30 -29.13
CA THR A 469 -15.47 -21.93 -27.81
C THR A 469 -16.80 -22.63 -27.54
N GLN A 470 -16.97 -23.12 -26.31
CA GLN A 470 -18.17 -23.76 -25.81
C GLN A 470 -18.44 -23.35 -24.35
N ASN A 471 -19.60 -23.73 -23.81
CA ASN A 471 -19.93 -23.47 -22.41
C ASN A 471 -19.07 -24.33 -21.48
N ARG A 472 -18.65 -23.75 -20.34
CA ARG A 472 -17.94 -24.51 -19.28
C ARG A 472 -18.76 -25.70 -18.77
N GLY A 473 -18.06 -26.71 -18.24
CA GLY A 473 -18.66 -27.94 -17.71
C GLY A 473 -19.05 -28.96 -18.77
N GLY A 474 -18.77 -28.69 -20.05
CA GLY A 474 -18.83 -29.69 -21.12
C GLY A 474 -17.76 -30.78 -20.99
N LYS A 475 -17.92 -31.86 -21.76
CA LYS A 475 -16.94 -32.97 -21.83
C LYS A 475 -15.70 -32.64 -22.67
N GLY A 476 -15.69 -31.50 -23.35
CA GLY A 476 -14.64 -31.18 -24.31
C GLY A 476 -14.85 -31.81 -25.68
N VAL A 477 -13.95 -31.43 -26.59
CA VAL A 477 -13.79 -31.96 -27.93
C VAL A 477 -12.43 -32.65 -28.02
N LYS A 478 -12.32 -33.68 -28.86
CA LYS A 478 -11.05 -34.39 -29.06
C LYS A 478 -9.99 -33.45 -29.62
N CYS A 479 -8.88 -33.28 -28.90
CA CYS A 479 -7.72 -32.49 -29.29
C CYS A 479 -6.51 -33.33 -29.71
N TYR A 480 -6.55 -34.63 -29.40
CA TYR A 480 -5.50 -35.58 -29.73
C TYR A 480 -6.08 -36.98 -29.91
N LYS A 481 -5.60 -37.72 -30.92
CA LYS A 481 -6.01 -39.11 -31.13
C LYS A 481 -5.06 -40.05 -30.39
N ILE A 482 -5.50 -40.51 -29.22
CA ILE A 482 -4.75 -41.50 -28.43
C ILE A 482 -4.83 -42.87 -29.09
N THR A 483 -3.67 -43.50 -29.21
CA THR A 483 -3.48 -44.88 -29.68
C THR A 483 -2.49 -45.57 -28.74
N GLU A 484 -2.41 -46.90 -28.78
CA GLU A 484 -1.38 -47.63 -28.03
C GLU A 484 0.05 -47.15 -28.37
N LYS A 485 0.27 -46.76 -29.63
CA LYS A 485 1.55 -46.24 -30.10
C LYS A 485 1.88 -44.86 -29.52
N SER A 486 0.88 -43.99 -29.30
CA SER A 486 1.11 -42.66 -28.72
C SER A 486 1.21 -42.67 -27.21
N GLY A 487 0.44 -43.53 -26.56
CA GLY A 487 0.13 -43.38 -25.16
C GLY A 487 -0.68 -42.11 -24.88
N ASN A 488 -0.81 -41.79 -23.59
CA ASN A 488 -1.61 -40.66 -23.11
C ASN A 488 -0.89 -39.33 -23.29
N LEU A 489 -1.61 -38.21 -23.25
CA LEU A 489 -0.96 -36.90 -23.21
C LEU A 489 -0.24 -36.69 -21.88
N VAL A 490 0.94 -36.10 -21.94
CA VAL A 490 1.80 -35.80 -20.79
C VAL A 490 1.96 -34.31 -20.60
N GLY A 491 1.96 -33.53 -21.67
CA GLY A 491 2.12 -32.10 -21.58
C GLY A 491 1.48 -31.36 -22.75
N VAL A 492 1.00 -30.16 -22.44
CA VAL A 492 0.44 -29.23 -23.40
C VAL A 492 0.94 -27.83 -23.07
N LYS A 493 1.44 -27.10 -24.07
CA LYS A 493 1.91 -25.71 -23.92
C LYS A 493 1.48 -24.89 -25.14
N SER A 494 1.01 -23.66 -24.91
CA SER A 494 0.89 -22.66 -25.97
C SER A 494 2.29 -22.23 -26.40
N VAL A 495 2.50 -22.18 -27.71
CA VAL A 495 3.80 -21.94 -28.34
C VAL A 495 3.67 -21.04 -29.56
N GLU A 496 4.74 -20.29 -29.83
CA GLU A 496 5.01 -19.55 -31.05
C GLU A 496 6.00 -20.33 -31.93
N ASN A 497 6.20 -19.89 -33.17
CA ASN A 497 7.02 -20.64 -34.13
C ASN A 497 8.50 -20.68 -33.76
N ASP A 498 8.99 -19.64 -33.09
CA ASP A 498 10.40 -19.46 -32.73
C ASP A 498 10.75 -19.94 -31.31
N ASP A 499 9.75 -20.39 -30.56
CA ASP A 499 9.97 -21.07 -29.28
C ASP A 499 10.79 -22.36 -29.45
N GLU A 500 11.36 -22.82 -28.35
CA GLU A 500 11.92 -24.16 -28.25
C GLU A 500 11.27 -24.95 -27.11
N LEU A 501 11.28 -26.27 -27.24
CA LEU A 501 10.70 -27.18 -26.27
C LEU A 501 11.77 -28.12 -25.72
N MET A 502 11.80 -28.26 -24.40
CA MET A 502 12.51 -29.34 -23.72
C MET A 502 11.57 -30.49 -23.37
N LEU A 503 11.95 -31.70 -23.77
CA LEU A 503 11.32 -32.96 -23.41
C LEU A 503 12.21 -33.69 -22.41
N ILE A 504 11.63 -34.18 -21.32
CA ILE A 504 12.36 -34.97 -20.33
C ILE A 504 11.74 -36.35 -20.22
N THR A 505 12.57 -37.39 -20.31
CA THR A 505 12.12 -38.78 -20.16
C THR A 505 12.12 -39.24 -18.70
N THR A 506 11.52 -40.39 -18.42
CA THR A 506 11.55 -41.05 -17.10
C THR A 506 12.94 -41.50 -16.68
N GLU A 507 13.88 -41.63 -17.63
CA GLU A 507 15.30 -41.91 -17.38
C GLU A 507 16.16 -40.65 -17.31
N GLY A 508 15.54 -39.45 -17.31
CA GLY A 508 16.28 -38.20 -17.17
C GLY A 508 16.92 -37.66 -18.46
N ILE A 509 16.71 -38.32 -19.61
CA ILE A 509 17.20 -37.83 -20.89
C ILE A 509 16.44 -36.55 -21.27
N ILE A 510 17.17 -35.46 -21.48
CA ILE A 510 16.63 -34.16 -21.90
C ILE A 510 16.90 -33.95 -23.38
N ILE A 511 15.87 -33.62 -24.15
CA ILE A 511 15.97 -33.28 -25.58
C ILE A 511 15.36 -31.90 -25.81
N ARG A 512 16.12 -31.03 -26.48
CA ARG A 512 15.67 -29.70 -26.95
C ARG A 512 15.29 -29.80 -28.42
N ILE A 513 14.10 -29.31 -28.79
CA ILE A 513 13.56 -29.33 -30.15
C ILE A 513 13.01 -27.95 -30.47
N GLN A 514 13.28 -27.43 -31.67
CA GLN A 514 12.69 -26.18 -32.12
C GLN A 514 11.22 -26.37 -32.45
N VAL A 515 10.35 -25.46 -31.99
CA VAL A 515 8.91 -25.60 -32.19
C VAL A 515 8.54 -25.55 -33.67
N SER A 516 9.28 -24.78 -34.48
CA SER A 516 9.15 -24.72 -35.95
C SER A 516 9.24 -26.09 -36.63
N ASP A 517 10.05 -27.00 -36.09
CA ASP A 517 10.29 -28.33 -36.67
C ASP A 517 9.12 -29.30 -36.42
N VAL A 518 8.25 -28.98 -35.47
CA VAL A 518 7.07 -29.79 -35.18
C VAL A 518 5.98 -29.48 -36.19
N THR A 519 5.42 -30.53 -36.81
CA THR A 519 4.37 -30.34 -37.82
C THR A 519 3.08 -29.76 -37.22
N VAL A 520 2.50 -28.78 -37.91
CA VAL A 520 1.16 -28.26 -37.61
C VAL A 520 0.13 -29.21 -38.22
N LEU A 521 -0.73 -29.75 -37.38
CA LEU A 521 -1.74 -30.74 -37.74
C LEU A 521 -3.06 -30.44 -37.04
N GLY A 522 -4.15 -30.91 -37.64
CA GLY A 522 -5.48 -30.73 -37.09
C GLY A 522 -5.70 -31.43 -35.75
N ARG A 523 -6.78 -31.07 -35.04
CA ARG A 523 -7.12 -31.59 -33.71
C ARG A 523 -7.12 -33.13 -33.63
N ILE A 524 -7.83 -33.84 -34.50
CA ILE A 524 -8.03 -35.30 -34.37
C ILE A 524 -6.91 -36.09 -35.05
N THR A 525 -5.66 -35.82 -34.67
CA THR A 525 -4.47 -36.53 -35.17
C THR A 525 -3.55 -36.95 -34.02
N THR A 526 -2.64 -37.88 -34.29
CA THR A 526 -1.67 -38.40 -33.30
C THR A 526 -0.31 -37.70 -33.38
N GLY A 527 -0.10 -36.85 -34.38
CA GLY A 527 1.16 -36.12 -34.53
C GLY A 527 2.31 -36.94 -35.11
N VAL A 528 3.49 -36.35 -35.05
CA VAL A 528 4.75 -36.90 -35.56
C VAL A 528 5.65 -37.31 -34.40
N LYS A 529 6.67 -38.12 -34.68
CA LYS A 529 7.63 -38.56 -33.68
C LYS A 529 8.59 -37.41 -33.35
N LEU A 530 8.59 -36.97 -32.08
CA LEU A 530 9.49 -35.95 -31.58
C LEU A 530 10.79 -36.55 -31.04
N ILE A 531 10.68 -37.70 -30.37
CA ILE A 531 11.80 -38.39 -29.73
C ILE A 531 11.73 -39.89 -30.02
N ASN A 532 12.91 -40.50 -30.23
CA ASN A 532 13.02 -41.94 -30.29
C ASN A 532 13.29 -42.50 -28.88
N LEU A 533 12.27 -43.06 -28.26
CA LEU A 533 12.37 -43.66 -26.93
C LEU A 533 12.80 -45.13 -27.01
N LYS A 534 13.59 -45.57 -26.03
CA LYS A 534 13.86 -46.99 -25.81
C LYS A 534 12.63 -47.67 -25.20
N GLU A 535 12.55 -48.99 -25.34
CA GLU A 535 11.45 -49.77 -24.78
C GLU A 535 11.40 -49.65 -23.25
N GLY A 536 10.23 -49.32 -22.69
CA GLY A 536 10.05 -49.05 -21.26
C GLY A 536 10.28 -47.60 -20.81
N VAL A 537 10.79 -46.72 -21.69
CA VAL A 537 11.05 -45.30 -21.39
C VAL A 537 9.90 -44.44 -21.91
N SER A 538 9.43 -43.49 -21.10
CA SER A 538 8.36 -42.56 -21.49
C SER A 538 8.76 -41.10 -21.25
N VAL A 539 8.10 -40.16 -21.92
CA VAL A 539 8.20 -38.73 -21.63
C VAL A 539 7.51 -38.46 -20.30
N ALA A 540 8.24 -37.86 -19.36
CA ALA A 540 7.77 -37.52 -18.02
C ALA A 540 7.22 -36.09 -17.95
N SER A 541 7.82 -35.15 -18.66
CA SER A 541 7.42 -33.74 -18.63
C SER A 541 7.91 -32.97 -19.86
N ILE A 542 7.25 -31.83 -20.13
CA ILE A 542 7.66 -30.88 -21.15
C ILE A 542 7.82 -29.49 -20.53
N ALA A 543 8.77 -28.72 -21.02
CA ALA A 543 8.98 -27.33 -20.65
C ALA A 543 9.17 -26.49 -21.92
N LYS A 544 8.51 -25.32 -21.99
CA LYS A 544 8.77 -24.32 -23.03
C LYS A 544 10.02 -23.56 -22.62
N VAL A 545 10.99 -23.47 -23.51
CA VAL A 545 12.16 -22.61 -23.36
C VAL A 545 11.81 -21.29 -24.01
N VAL A 546 11.75 -20.25 -23.20
CA VAL A 546 11.57 -18.89 -23.70
C VAL A 546 12.97 -18.37 -24.04
N GLU A 547 13.36 -18.41 -25.32
CA GLU A 547 14.42 -17.54 -25.83
C GLU A 547 13.75 -16.23 -26.27
N ASP A 548 13.67 -15.26 -25.37
CA ASP A 548 12.97 -14.03 -25.67
C ASP A 548 13.84 -13.10 -26.53
N LYS A 549 13.39 -12.81 -27.76
CA LYS A 549 14.02 -11.83 -28.66
C LYS A 549 13.72 -10.38 -28.27
N THR A 550 12.85 -10.14 -27.29
CA THR A 550 12.62 -8.78 -26.74
C THR A 550 13.75 -8.31 -25.82
N LEU A 551 14.80 -9.12 -25.64
CA LEU A 551 15.92 -8.89 -24.71
C LEU A 551 17.09 -8.07 -25.24
N MET A 552 16.93 -7.37 -26.37
CA MET A 552 17.91 -6.36 -26.79
C MET A 552 17.40 -4.96 -26.40
N PRO A 553 18.24 -4.08 -25.82
CA PRO A 553 17.90 -2.67 -25.73
C PRO A 553 17.51 -2.17 -27.13
N PRO A 554 16.65 -1.13 -27.24
CA PRO A 554 16.35 -0.54 -28.54
C PRO A 554 17.68 -0.22 -29.24
N GLU A 555 17.87 -0.69 -30.48
CA GLU A 555 18.97 -0.19 -31.29
C GLU A 555 18.80 1.33 -31.36
N GLU A 556 19.76 2.08 -30.81
CA GLU A 556 19.87 3.50 -31.08
C GLU A 556 19.88 3.64 -32.61
N ALA A 557 18.85 4.29 -33.13
CA ALA A 557 18.73 4.58 -34.55
C ALA A 557 20.02 5.29 -34.97
N LYS A 558 20.82 4.62 -35.81
CA LYS A 558 21.87 5.30 -36.56
C LYS A 558 21.17 6.36 -37.39
N GLU A 559 21.46 7.63 -37.12
CA GLU A 559 21.21 8.70 -38.05
C GLU A 559 21.85 8.28 -39.39
N GLU A 560 21.00 7.97 -40.36
CA GLU A 560 21.37 8.00 -41.77
C GLU A 560 21.69 9.45 -42.10
N THR A 561 22.96 9.83 -42.00
CA THR A 561 23.47 10.96 -42.75
C THR A 561 23.49 10.55 -44.21
N ASP A 562 22.44 10.96 -44.92
CA ASP A 562 22.37 11.11 -46.36
C ASP A 562 23.55 12.00 -46.83
N GLU A 563 24.59 11.39 -47.38
CA GLU A 563 25.43 12.06 -48.37
C GLU A 563 25.36 11.25 -49.67
N SER A 564 24.43 11.69 -50.51
CA SER A 564 24.28 11.30 -51.89
C SER A 564 25.55 11.54 -52.69
N GLU A 565 25.87 10.54 -53.50
CA GLU A 565 26.84 10.54 -54.59
C GLU A 565 26.83 11.82 -55.43
N ASN A 566 28.01 12.33 -55.75
CA ASN A 566 28.23 12.87 -57.08
C ASN A 566 29.57 12.36 -57.60
N SER A 567 29.48 11.63 -58.71
CA SER A 567 30.58 11.05 -59.45
C SER A 567 31.32 12.13 -60.26
N ASP A 568 32.63 11.92 -60.37
CA ASP A 568 33.37 11.83 -61.64
C ASP A 568 34.69 12.62 -61.73
N GLU A 569 35.62 11.90 -62.34
CA GLU A 569 36.79 12.33 -63.10
C GLU A 569 38.14 12.65 -62.40
N ASP A 570 38.94 11.58 -62.33
CA ASP A 570 40.10 11.37 -63.22
C ASP A 570 41.51 11.77 -62.76
N SER A 571 42.45 10.92 -63.23
CA SER A 571 43.90 11.09 -63.34
C SER A 571 44.84 10.79 -62.15
N ALA A 572 45.43 9.60 -62.27
CA ALA A 572 46.86 9.40 -62.52
C ALA A 572 47.88 9.44 -61.36
N GLU A 573 48.59 8.30 -61.32
CA GLU A 573 50.05 8.16 -61.23
C GLU A 573 50.76 7.91 -59.88
N ASN A 574 51.35 6.72 -59.87
CA ASN A 574 52.76 6.41 -59.60
C ASN A 574 53.24 6.10 -58.17
N ASN A 575 53.56 4.80 -58.05
CA ASN A 575 54.88 4.24 -57.75
C ASN A 575 55.42 4.13 -56.30
N ASN A 576 55.96 2.92 -56.11
CA ASN A 576 57.04 2.46 -55.23
C ASN A 576 56.74 2.45 -53.72
N SER A 577 56.68 1.29 -53.06
CA SER A 577 57.70 0.23 -52.90
C SER A 577 58.99 0.70 -52.22
N HIS A 578 59.06 0.49 -50.91
CA HIS A 578 60.17 -0.07 -50.11
C HIS A 578 59.81 0.15 -48.63
N ALA A 579 59.72 -0.87 -47.78
CA ALA A 579 60.85 -1.54 -47.12
C ALA A 579 61.67 -0.52 -46.31
N GLU A 580 61.98 -0.68 -45.02
CA GLU A 580 62.27 -1.89 -44.26
C GLU A 580 62.55 -1.49 -42.79
N ALA A 581 62.53 -2.48 -41.88
CA ALA A 581 63.41 -2.68 -40.72
C ALA A 581 63.54 -1.56 -39.66
N ILE A 582 63.06 -1.75 -38.43
CA ILE A 582 63.62 -2.56 -37.31
C ILE A 582 64.70 -1.81 -36.49
N GLU A 583 64.34 -1.65 -35.21
CA GLU A 583 65.16 -1.68 -33.97
C GLU A 583 65.87 -0.46 -33.35
N ASN A 584 65.62 -0.40 -32.04
CA ASN A 584 66.43 0.06 -30.90
C ASN A 584 66.60 1.59 -30.79
N ASN A 585 66.45 2.20 -29.61
CA ASN A 585 67.16 1.81 -28.40
C ASN A 585 66.66 2.62 -27.17
N THR A 586 66.80 1.99 -25.98
CA THR A 586 67.20 2.55 -24.67
C THR A 586 66.37 3.60 -23.89
N GLU A 587 66.22 3.24 -22.60
CA GLU A 587 66.29 4.08 -21.37
C GLU A 587 65.17 5.07 -21.05
N ALA A 588 64.29 4.71 -20.10
CA ALA A 588 64.39 5.05 -18.67
C ALA A 588 63.16 4.53 -17.90
#